data_AF-A0AAU1B6G7-F1
#
_entry.id   AF-A0AAU1B6G7-F1
#
_cell.length_a   1.000
_cell.length_b   1.000
_cell.length_c   1.000
_cell.angle_alpha   90.00
_cell.angle_beta   90.00
_cell.angle_gamma   90.00
#
_symmetry.space_group_name_H-M   'P 1'
#
loop_
_entity.id
_entity.type
_entity.pdbx_description
1 polymer ?
#
loop_
_entity_poly.entity_id
_entity_poly.type
_entity_poly.pdbx_seq_one_letter_code
_entity_poly.pdbx_strand_id
1 'polypeptide(L)'
;MDERAVMLNMLAQELRPIEQGVEWFEALPAENQFEVLRDLCGHCMQARATEEDGPESVRRAGLRPTYTPAVLITRGQLNVQLEKIINLPQDERVKSFRLLVALLGVADKRRRERFCADWCGHAWHQLAGGTDWGAATD
;
A
#
# COMPACT_ATOMS: atom_id res chain seq x y z
N MET A 1 11.44 7.50 -9.80
CA MET A 1 10.22 7.23 -9.02
C MET A 1 9.73 8.57 -8.54
N ASP A 2 8.44 8.88 -8.69
CA ASP A 2 7.89 10.14 -8.19
C ASP A 2 7.68 10.13 -6.67
N GLU A 3 7.38 11.29 -6.08
CA GLU A 3 7.22 11.47 -4.64
C GLU A 3 6.10 10.60 -4.04
N ARG A 4 4.99 10.43 -4.79
CA ARG A 4 3.86 9.59 -4.35
C ARG A 4 4.30 8.13 -4.26
N ALA A 5 4.96 7.62 -5.28
CA ALA A 5 5.45 6.26 -5.29
C ALA A 5 6.51 6.02 -4.19
N VAL A 6 7.37 7.01 -3.90
CA VAL A 6 8.29 6.94 -2.74
C VAL A 6 7.50 6.83 -1.43
N MET A 7 6.54 7.72 -1.19
CA MET A 7 5.69 7.72 0.01
C MET A 7 4.99 6.37 0.21
N LEU A 8 4.34 5.84 -0.82
CA LEU A 8 3.63 4.55 -0.76
C LEU A 8 4.56 3.38 -0.45
N ASN A 9 5.76 3.36 -1.05
CA ASN A 9 6.75 2.33 -0.77
C ASN A 9 7.35 2.45 0.64
N MET A 10 7.58 3.67 1.14
CA MET A 10 8.03 3.88 2.53
C MET A 10 7.00 3.35 3.54
N LEU A 11 5.71 3.61 3.30
CA LEU A 11 4.63 3.10 4.15
C LEU A 11 4.57 1.57 4.12
N ALA A 12 4.59 0.97 2.93
CA ALA A 12 4.53 -0.49 2.76
C ALA A 12 5.75 -1.22 3.34
N GLN A 13 6.91 -0.55 3.38
CA GLN A 13 8.14 -1.07 3.98
C GLN A 13 8.30 -0.71 5.45
N GLU A 14 7.28 -0.08 6.06
CA GLU A 14 7.28 0.34 7.46
C GLU A 14 8.41 1.33 7.81
N LEU A 15 8.98 2.00 6.79
CA LEU A 15 9.96 3.09 6.94
C LEU A 15 9.31 4.41 7.36
N ARG A 16 7.98 4.50 7.22
CA ARG A 16 7.17 5.60 7.73
C ARG A 16 5.91 5.04 8.41
N PRO A 17 5.46 5.62 9.54
CA PRO A 17 4.22 5.19 10.21
C PRO A 17 3.00 5.32 9.31
N ILE A 18 2.06 4.36 9.43
CA ILE A 18 0.82 4.36 8.65
C ILE A 18 -0.05 5.58 8.97
N GLU A 19 0.01 6.09 10.20
CA GLU A 19 -0.72 7.28 10.65
C GLU A 19 -0.34 8.52 9.84
N GLN A 20 0.97 8.74 9.61
CA GLN A 20 1.44 9.82 8.75
C GLN A 20 0.97 9.63 7.29
N GLY A 21 0.88 8.39 6.83
CA GLY A 21 0.32 8.06 5.52
C GLY A 21 -1.16 8.40 5.41
N VAL A 22 -1.94 8.14 6.46
CA VAL A 22 -3.36 8.46 6.52
C VAL A 22 -3.58 9.96 6.54
N GLU A 23 -2.86 10.70 7.38
CA GLU A 23 -2.93 12.17 7.42
C GLU A 23 -2.62 12.79 6.06
N TRP A 24 -1.55 12.34 5.41
CA TRP A 24 -1.19 12.74 4.06
C TRP A 24 -2.29 12.43 3.05
N PHE A 25 -2.88 11.23 3.11
CA PHE A 25 -3.94 10.80 2.19
C PHE A 25 -5.25 11.57 2.39
N GLU A 26 -5.65 11.82 3.64
CA GLU A 26 -6.87 12.55 3.98
C GLU A 26 -6.82 14.03 3.55
N ALA A 27 -5.61 14.63 3.55
CA ALA A 27 -5.41 16.01 3.08
C ALA A 27 -5.56 16.17 1.56
N LEU A 28 -5.62 15.08 0.78
CA LEU A 28 -5.77 15.14 -0.67
C LEU A 28 -7.22 15.40 -1.10
N PRO A 29 -7.43 16.13 -2.21
CA PRO A 29 -8.73 16.18 -2.88
C PRO A 29 -9.24 14.78 -3.24
N ALA A 30 -10.56 14.63 -3.32
CA ALA A 30 -11.20 13.33 -3.57
C ALA A 30 -10.72 12.65 -4.87
N GLU A 31 -10.43 13.39 -5.92
CA GLU A 31 -9.88 12.83 -7.16
C GLU A 31 -8.46 12.27 -6.93
N ASN A 32 -7.61 13.01 -6.22
CA ASN A 32 -6.25 12.58 -5.90
C ASN A 32 -6.23 11.35 -4.96
N GLN A 33 -7.18 11.23 -4.04
CA GLN A 33 -7.34 10.02 -3.22
C GLN A 33 -7.64 8.78 -4.09
N PHE A 34 -8.50 8.93 -5.09
CA PHE A 34 -8.81 7.84 -6.02
C PHE A 34 -7.56 7.42 -6.80
N GLU A 35 -6.80 8.40 -7.31
CA GLU A 35 -5.54 8.15 -8.01
C GLU A 35 -4.51 7.43 -7.13
N VAL A 36 -4.39 7.82 -5.86
CA VAL A 36 -3.51 7.12 -4.91
C VAL A 36 -3.93 5.65 -4.69
N LEU A 37 -5.23 5.38 -4.57
CA LEU A 37 -5.72 4.00 -4.44
C LEU A 37 -5.46 3.18 -5.71
N ARG A 38 -5.62 3.80 -6.89
CA ARG A 38 -5.31 3.19 -8.19
C ARG A 38 -3.82 2.83 -8.30
N ASP A 39 -2.94 3.75 -7.92
CA ASP A 39 -1.49 3.53 -7.91
C ASP A 39 -1.09 2.42 -6.94
N LEU A 40 -1.68 2.40 -5.75
CA LEU A 40 -1.48 1.33 -4.76
C LEU A 40 -1.87 -0.05 -5.32
N CYS A 41 -3.02 -0.17 -5.99
CA CYS A 41 -3.41 -1.41 -6.66
C CYS A 41 -2.38 -1.81 -7.72
N GLY A 42 -1.90 -0.86 -8.52
CA GLY A 42 -0.84 -1.08 -9.50
C GLY A 42 0.44 -1.62 -8.85
N HIS A 43 0.88 -1.02 -7.74
CA HIS A 43 2.05 -1.49 -6.98
C HIS A 43 1.85 -2.89 -6.39
N CYS A 44 0.66 -3.21 -5.87
CA CYS A 44 0.34 -4.56 -5.38
C CYS A 44 0.52 -5.60 -6.50
N MET A 45 0.04 -5.30 -7.71
CA MET A 45 0.20 -6.20 -8.86
C MET A 45 1.67 -6.32 -9.29
N GLN A 46 2.44 -5.22 -9.29
CA GLN A 46 3.89 -5.25 -9.59
C GLN A 46 4.68 -6.04 -8.55
N ALA A 47 4.28 -5.96 -7.27
CA ALA A 47 4.81 -6.74 -6.17
C ALA A 47 4.39 -8.22 -6.22
N ARG A 48 3.53 -8.60 -7.18
CA ARG A 48 2.97 -9.95 -7.34
C ARG A 48 2.12 -10.36 -6.14
N ALA A 49 1.23 -9.48 -5.69
CA ALA A 49 0.22 -9.82 -4.68
C ALA A 49 -0.63 -11.02 -5.15
N THR A 50 -1.03 -11.87 -4.21
CA THR A 50 -1.89 -13.04 -4.44
C THR A 50 -3.06 -13.04 -3.48
N GLU A 51 -4.06 -13.87 -3.75
CA GLU A 51 -5.26 -14.02 -2.91
C GLU A 51 -4.91 -14.44 -1.47
N GLU A 52 -3.82 -15.21 -1.30
CA GLU A 52 -3.30 -15.65 0.00
C GLU A 52 -2.81 -14.47 0.88
N ASP A 53 -2.45 -13.33 0.28
CA ASP A 53 -2.00 -12.16 1.03
C ASP A 53 -3.16 -11.43 1.71
N GLY A 54 -4.40 -11.62 1.23
CA GLY A 54 -5.59 -10.88 1.70
C GLY A 54 -5.81 -10.95 3.21
N PRO A 55 -5.92 -12.16 3.81
CA PRO A 55 -6.13 -12.29 5.25
C PRO A 55 -5.04 -11.67 6.13
N GLU A 56 -3.77 -11.79 5.73
CA GLU A 56 -2.65 -11.15 6.44
C GLU A 56 -2.72 -9.63 6.32
N SER A 57 -3.07 -9.12 5.14
CA SER A 57 -3.21 -7.68 4.88
C SER A 57 -4.30 -7.06 5.75
N VAL A 58 -5.44 -7.74 5.91
CA VAL A 58 -6.53 -7.29 6.81
C VAL A 58 -6.05 -7.20 8.26
N ARG A 59 -5.32 -8.22 8.73
CA ARG A 59 -4.74 -8.24 10.08
C ARG A 59 -3.74 -7.10 10.28
N ARG A 60 -2.79 -6.92 9.36
CA ARG A 60 -1.77 -5.86 9.46
C ARG A 60 -2.35 -4.45 9.37
N ALA A 61 -3.39 -4.27 8.57
CA ALA A 61 -4.10 -3.00 8.48
C ALA A 61 -4.94 -2.66 9.74
N GLY A 62 -5.05 -3.58 10.70
CA GLY A 62 -5.87 -3.40 11.91
C GLY A 62 -7.37 -3.27 11.60
N LEU A 63 -7.83 -3.80 10.46
CA LEU A 63 -9.22 -3.66 10.04
C LEU A 63 -10.09 -4.75 10.64
N ARG A 64 -11.33 -4.38 10.96
CA ARG A 64 -12.36 -5.37 11.29
C ARG A 64 -12.64 -6.21 10.04
N PRO A 65 -12.72 -7.56 10.14
CA PRO A 65 -13.03 -8.42 8.99
C PRO A 65 -14.39 -8.13 8.34
N THR A 66 -15.29 -7.43 9.05
CA THR A 66 -16.62 -7.03 8.56
C THR A 66 -16.61 -5.76 7.72
N TYR A 67 -15.50 -5.01 7.67
CA TYR A 67 -15.41 -3.84 6.80
C TYR A 67 -15.39 -4.25 5.32
N THR A 68 -16.08 -3.47 4.49
CA THR A 68 -16.28 -3.76 3.06
C THR A 68 -14.97 -4.12 2.33
N PRO A 69 -13.88 -3.33 2.40
CA PRO A 69 -12.64 -3.68 1.71
C PRO A 69 -11.99 -4.97 2.26
N ALA A 70 -12.13 -5.25 3.56
CA ALA A 70 -11.63 -6.50 4.17
C ALA A 70 -12.41 -7.74 3.71
N VAL A 71 -13.72 -7.61 3.52
CA VAL A 71 -14.55 -8.67 2.93
C VAL A 71 -14.20 -8.89 1.46
N LEU A 72 -14.00 -7.82 0.68
CA LEU A 72 -13.68 -7.93 -0.74
C LEU A 72 -12.32 -8.60 -0.96
N ILE A 73 -11.26 -8.16 -0.28
CA ILE A 73 -9.90 -8.64 -0.51
C ILE A 73 -9.71 -10.13 -0.19
N THR A 74 -10.58 -10.69 0.65
CA THR A 74 -10.51 -12.09 1.09
C THR A 74 -11.38 -13.03 0.25
N ARG A 75 -11.96 -12.54 -0.87
CA ARG A 75 -12.94 -13.30 -1.66
C ARG A 75 -12.65 -13.30 -3.16
N GLY A 76 -12.46 -14.47 -3.74
CA GLY A 76 -12.37 -14.63 -5.20
C GLY A 76 -11.12 -13.99 -5.80
N GLN A 77 -11.20 -13.65 -7.09
CA GLN A 77 -10.02 -13.22 -7.87
C GLN A 77 -9.53 -11.83 -7.45
N LEU A 78 -8.26 -11.75 -7.03
CA LEU A 78 -7.68 -10.53 -6.46
C LEU A 78 -7.84 -9.30 -7.37
N ASN A 79 -7.54 -9.42 -8.66
CA ASN A 79 -7.66 -8.32 -9.63
C ASN A 79 -9.08 -7.73 -9.68
N VAL A 80 -10.11 -8.58 -9.67
CA VAL A 80 -11.51 -8.17 -9.66
C VAL A 80 -11.86 -7.45 -8.35
N GLN A 81 -11.27 -7.88 -7.23
CA GLN A 81 -11.53 -7.25 -5.94
C GLN A 81 -10.81 -5.92 -5.77
N LEU A 82 -9.58 -5.79 -6.30
CA LEU A 82 -8.86 -4.52 -6.32
C LEU A 82 -9.66 -3.44 -7.08
N GLU A 83 -10.25 -3.79 -8.23
CA GLU A 83 -11.11 -2.88 -8.99
C GLU A 83 -12.35 -2.45 -8.17
N LYS A 84 -12.96 -3.37 -7.42
CA LYS A 84 -14.09 -3.02 -6.54
C LYS A 84 -13.67 -2.13 -5.39
N ILE A 85 -12.51 -2.39 -4.78
CA ILE A 85 -11.99 -1.64 -3.64
C ILE A 85 -11.70 -0.18 -4.00
N ILE A 86 -11.11 0.09 -5.16
CA ILE A 86 -10.82 1.47 -5.59
C ILE A 86 -12.09 2.28 -5.90
N ASN A 87 -13.17 1.59 -6.27
CA ASN A 87 -14.46 2.20 -6.61
C ASN A 87 -15.43 2.26 -5.41
N LEU A 88 -14.97 1.92 -4.20
CA LEU A 88 -15.80 2.08 -3.00
C LEU A 88 -16.13 3.56 -2.72
N PRO A 89 -17.26 3.83 -2.03
CA PRO A 89 -17.63 5.19 -1.64
C PRO A 89 -16.57 5.89 -0.78
N GLN A 90 -16.64 7.22 -0.71
CA GLN A 90 -15.59 8.05 -0.12
C GLN A 90 -15.28 7.72 1.35
N ASP A 91 -16.28 7.34 2.14
CA ASP A 91 -16.19 6.96 3.55
C ASP A 91 -15.48 5.61 3.80
N GLU A 92 -15.24 4.83 2.74
CA GLU A 92 -14.45 3.61 2.78
C GLU A 92 -12.98 3.84 2.38
N ARG A 93 -12.62 4.99 1.80
CA ARG A 93 -11.30 5.20 1.20
C ARG A 93 -10.13 5.09 2.16
N VAL A 94 -10.27 5.59 3.39
CA VAL A 94 -9.20 5.48 4.40
C VAL A 94 -8.98 4.01 4.79
N LYS A 95 -10.06 3.22 4.86
CA LYS A 95 -9.99 1.78 5.14
C LYS A 95 -9.33 1.06 3.97
N SER A 96 -9.73 1.39 2.74
CA SER A 96 -9.10 0.86 1.51
C SER A 96 -7.62 1.22 1.44
N PHE A 97 -7.24 2.46 1.77
CA PHE A 97 -5.85 2.92 1.77
C PHE A 97 -5.00 2.10 2.74
N ARG A 98 -5.42 1.98 4.00
CA ARG A 98 -4.73 1.16 5.01
C ARG A 98 -4.57 -0.29 4.54
N LEU A 99 -5.63 -0.87 3.98
CA LEU A 99 -5.60 -2.24 3.49
C LEU A 99 -4.63 -2.43 2.33
N LEU A 100 -4.64 -1.53 1.34
CA LEU A 100 -3.81 -1.65 0.15
C LEU A 100 -2.33 -1.38 0.46
N VAL A 101 -2.02 -0.49 1.40
CA VAL A 101 -0.64 -0.34 1.91
C VAL A 101 -0.17 -1.63 2.58
N ALA A 102 -1.00 -2.23 3.44
CA ALA A 102 -0.67 -3.50 4.07
C ALA A 102 -0.49 -4.64 3.05
N LEU A 103 -1.34 -4.70 2.02
CA LEU A 103 -1.23 -5.67 0.93
C LEU A 103 0.07 -5.51 0.16
N LEU A 104 0.44 -4.26 -0.17
CA LEU A 104 1.72 -3.98 -0.80
C LEU A 104 2.88 -4.46 0.08
N GLY A 105 2.85 -4.17 1.38
CA GLY A 105 3.89 -4.59 2.32
C GLY A 105 4.03 -6.11 2.43
N VAL A 106 2.92 -6.84 2.48
CA VAL A 106 2.90 -8.32 2.51
C VAL A 106 3.47 -8.89 1.21
N ALA A 107 2.98 -8.42 0.07
CA ALA A 107 3.41 -8.89 -1.25
C ALA A 107 4.88 -8.56 -1.51
N ASP A 108 5.32 -7.33 -1.20
CA ASP A 108 6.70 -6.87 -1.40
C ASP A 108 7.68 -7.59 -0.47
N LYS A 109 7.31 -7.84 0.79
CA LYS A 109 8.11 -8.66 1.70
C LYS A 109 8.34 -10.06 1.14
N ARG A 110 7.26 -10.74 0.71
CA ARG A 110 7.35 -12.06 0.09
C ARG A 110 8.21 -12.03 -1.18
N ARG A 111 8.05 -10.99 -1.99
CA ARG A 111 8.86 -10.81 -3.21
C ARG A 111 10.34 -10.70 -2.86
N ARG A 112 10.70 -9.89 -1.86
CA ARG A 112 12.09 -9.72 -1.42
C ARG A 112 12.71 -11.05 -1.01
N GLU A 113 12.01 -11.78 -0.15
CA GLU A 113 12.46 -13.06 0.39
C GLU A 113 12.66 -14.13 -0.70
N ARG A 114 11.86 -14.10 -1.78
CA ARG A 114 11.89 -15.14 -2.81
C ARG A 114 12.70 -14.80 -4.05
N PHE A 115 12.80 -13.52 -4.42
CA PHE A 115 13.30 -13.11 -5.73
C PHE A 115 14.38 -12.02 -5.67
N CYS A 116 14.63 -11.42 -4.51
CA CYS A 116 15.56 -10.31 -4.37
C CYS A 116 16.60 -10.50 -3.27
N ALA A 117 16.73 -11.71 -2.71
CA ALA A 117 17.65 -12.01 -1.62
C ALA A 117 19.12 -11.94 -2.07
N ASP A 118 19.43 -12.41 -3.28
CA ASP A 118 20.81 -12.48 -3.79
C ASP A 118 21.21 -11.24 -4.60
N TRP A 119 20.26 -10.64 -5.32
CA TRP A 119 20.47 -9.40 -6.07
C TRP A 119 19.16 -8.63 -6.21
N CYS A 120 19.17 -7.34 -5.83
CA CYS A 120 18.04 -6.45 -6.02
C CYS A 120 18.49 -5.12 -6.64
N GLY A 121 18.03 -4.86 -7.86
CA GLY A 121 18.24 -3.57 -8.55
C GLY A 121 17.05 -2.60 -8.48
N HIS A 122 16.03 -2.90 -7.68
CA HIS A 122 14.82 -2.08 -7.62
C HIS A 122 15.03 -0.83 -6.75
N ALA A 123 14.76 0.35 -7.32
CA ALA A 123 14.93 1.62 -6.61
C ALA A 123 14.12 1.71 -5.30
N TRP A 124 12.93 1.09 -5.23
CA TRP A 124 12.11 1.13 -4.01
C TRP A 124 12.69 0.31 -2.85
N HIS A 125 13.63 -0.61 -3.09
CA HIS A 125 14.32 -1.33 -2.00
C HIS A 125 15.57 -0.59 -1.49
N GLN A 126 15.88 0.57 -2.04
CA GLN A 126 17.03 1.41 -1.65
C GLN A 126 16.61 2.68 -0.88
N LEU A 127 15.32 2.82 -0.53
CA LEU A 127 14.77 4.04 0.09
C LEU A 127 15.34 4.34 1.49
N ALA A 128 15.72 3.30 2.25
CA ALA A 128 16.29 3.47 3.58
C ALA A 128 17.67 4.18 3.58
N GLY A 129 18.39 4.19 2.44
CA GLY A 129 19.67 4.87 2.31
C GLY A 129 19.57 6.38 2.05
N GLY A 130 18.36 6.91 1.83
CA GLY A 130 18.10 8.32 1.50
C GLY A 130 17.46 9.13 2.63
N THR A 131 17.74 8.80 3.89
CA THR A 131 17.20 9.54 5.05
C THR A 131 17.98 10.84 5.28
N ASP A 132 17.80 11.80 4.37
CA ASP A 132 17.81 13.21 4.76
C ASP A 132 16.74 13.94 3.94
N TRP A 133 15.51 13.91 4.45
CA TRP A 133 14.50 14.88 4.06
C TRP A 133 13.85 15.40 5.33
N GLY A 134 14.65 16.12 6.12
CA GLY A 134 14.22 16.63 7.41
C GLY A 134 15.27 17.40 8.21
N ALA A 135 16.26 18.04 7.57
CA ALA A 135 17.09 19.04 8.21
C ALA A 135 17.46 20.18 7.24
N ALA A 136 16.50 21.07 6.99
CA ALA A 136 16.81 22.42 6.56
C ALA A 136 15.93 23.40 7.34
N THR A 137 16.43 23.79 8.49
CA THR A 137 16.13 25.07 9.15
C THR A 137 16.81 26.19 8.36
N ASP A 138 16.03 27.10 7.79
CA ASP A 138 16.04 28.55 8.11
C ASP A 138 14.90 29.26 7.35
#